data_AF-A0A0F9QZM1-F1
#
_entry.id   AF-A0A0F9QZM1-F1
#
_cell.length_a   1.000
_cell.length_b   1.000
_cell.length_c   1.000
_cell.angle_alpha   90.00
_cell.angle_beta   90.00
_cell.angle_gamma   90.00
#
_symmetry.space_group_name_H-M   'P 1'
#
loop_
_entity.id
_entity.type
_entity.pdbx_description
1 polymer ?
#
loop_
_entity_poly.entity_id
_entity_poly.type
_entity_poly.pdbx_seq_one_letter_code
_entity_poly.pdbx_strand_id
1 'polypeptide(L)'
;MKNLKMRTYVIVSLTLLPLLFFSVQSVKADMSIPDKFNKNLDLDQIYIYNVTAFNTTKPLEWADVNWFAPTKGFVNITPGGQIKVNFTGFYEKDPNDFFNLFESPMPYMNIEFIENRSNILLTNTTLLNVSNGEAALNLLLGYNQFKSGFLIPINDFNNLTQEAYAQDEPPWMNATVTILQTSQSITIDFKQKTSSQQETKCIYDKNSGLLIYTNTSFGNYTLEMTLINLPSFPGEPSIPSFQIYILYGTIMITSIILITKFKKKK
;
A
#
# COMPACT_ATOMS: atom_id res chain seq x y z
N MET A 1 -19.42 -13.20 -49.83
CA MET A 1 -18.28 -12.33 -49.44
C MET A 1 -18.59 -11.27 -48.38
N LYS A 2 -19.79 -10.66 -48.33
CA LYS A 2 -20.14 -9.60 -47.34
C LYS A 2 -20.01 -10.04 -45.87
N ASN A 3 -20.37 -11.29 -45.56
CA ASN A 3 -20.30 -11.84 -44.20
C ASN A 3 -18.88 -12.16 -43.70
N LEU A 4 -17.91 -12.32 -44.61
CA LEU A 4 -16.53 -12.61 -44.20
C LEU A 4 -15.86 -11.33 -43.66
N LYS A 5 -16.06 -10.19 -44.33
CA LYS A 5 -15.52 -8.90 -43.91
C LYS A 5 -16.04 -8.46 -42.54
N MET A 6 -17.36 -8.59 -42.31
CA MET A 6 -17.98 -8.23 -41.03
C MET A 6 -17.45 -9.09 -39.87
N ARG A 7 -17.23 -10.39 -40.09
CA ARG A 7 -16.64 -11.30 -39.09
C ARG A 7 -15.19 -10.94 -38.77
N THR A 8 -14.39 -10.54 -39.78
CA THR A 8 -13.03 -10.09 -39.55
C THR A 8 -12.98 -8.79 -38.73
N TYR A 9 -13.86 -7.82 -39.00
CA TYR A 9 -13.92 -6.58 -38.22
C TYR A 9 -14.31 -6.81 -36.76
N VAL A 10 -15.25 -7.70 -36.49
CA VAL A 10 -15.67 -8.03 -35.11
C VAL A 10 -14.54 -8.73 -34.35
N ILE A 11 -13.82 -9.67 -34.97
CA ILE A 11 -12.68 -10.35 -34.35
C ILE A 11 -11.51 -9.39 -34.09
N VAL A 12 -11.21 -8.51 -35.05
CA VAL A 12 -10.17 -7.48 -34.91
C VAL A 12 -10.54 -6.49 -33.79
N SER A 13 -11.81 -6.05 -33.72
CA SER A 13 -12.29 -5.18 -32.64
C SER A 13 -12.20 -5.83 -31.26
N LEU A 14 -12.69 -7.07 -31.11
CA LEU A 14 -12.62 -7.81 -29.84
C LEU A 14 -11.20 -8.16 -29.38
N THR A 15 -10.22 -8.18 -30.29
CA THR A 15 -8.82 -8.47 -29.96
C THR A 15 -7.97 -7.22 -29.75
N LEU A 16 -8.23 -6.13 -30.48
CA LEU A 16 -7.47 -4.87 -30.36
C LEU A 16 -8.00 -3.93 -29.28
N LEU A 17 -9.31 -3.92 -28.99
CA LEU A 17 -9.87 -3.02 -27.99
C LEU A 17 -9.31 -3.31 -26.58
N PRO A 18 -9.15 -4.57 -26.13
CA PRO A 18 -8.48 -4.86 -24.85
C PRO A 18 -7.01 -4.45 -24.84
N LEU A 19 -6.30 -4.55 -25.99
CA LEU A 19 -4.89 -4.16 -26.09
C LEU A 19 -4.67 -2.65 -25.88
N LEU A 20 -5.67 -1.81 -26.20
CA LEU A 20 -5.64 -0.37 -25.90
C LEU A 20 -5.81 -0.07 -24.41
N PHE A 21 -6.41 -0.97 -23.63
CA PHE A 21 -6.51 -0.84 -22.16
C PHE A 21 -5.34 -1.49 -21.42
N PHE A 22 -4.64 -2.46 -22.05
CA PHE A 22 -3.36 -2.98 -21.53
C PHE A 22 -2.20 -1.97 -21.66
N SER A 23 -2.35 -0.91 -22.47
CA SER A 23 -1.33 0.12 -22.65
C SER A 23 -1.47 1.32 -21.72
N VAL A 24 -2.35 1.30 -20.71
CA VAL A 24 -2.16 2.19 -19.56
C VAL A 24 -1.03 1.59 -18.73
N GLN A 25 0.19 1.67 -19.27
CA GLN A 25 1.37 1.49 -18.44
C GLN A 25 1.23 2.51 -17.33
N SER A 26 1.15 2.06 -16.08
CA SER A 26 1.52 2.90 -14.96
C SER A 26 2.93 3.36 -15.26
N VAL A 27 3.07 4.56 -15.82
CA VAL A 27 4.35 5.22 -15.98
C VAL A 27 4.78 5.49 -14.55
N LYS A 28 5.58 4.59 -13.98
CA LYS A 28 6.39 4.94 -12.82
C LYS A 28 7.29 6.05 -13.33
N ALA A 29 7.07 7.26 -12.83
CA ALA A 29 8.04 8.31 -13.05
C ALA A 29 9.36 7.78 -12.44
N ASP A 30 10.43 7.81 -13.22
CA ASP A 30 11.78 7.39 -12.83
C ASP A 30 12.29 8.41 -11.80
N MET A 31 11.76 8.32 -10.58
CA MET A 31 12.00 9.27 -9.51
C MET A 31 12.93 8.60 -8.51
N SER A 32 14.18 9.03 -8.55
CA SER A 32 15.16 8.74 -7.51
C SER A 32 14.52 8.98 -6.14
N ILE A 33 14.67 8.02 -5.22
CA ILE A 33 14.23 8.16 -3.83
C ILE A 33 14.85 9.46 -3.27
N PRO A 34 14.07 10.42 -2.74
CA PRO A 34 14.61 11.68 -2.24
C PRO A 34 15.56 11.48 -1.04
N ASP A 35 16.42 12.45 -0.77
CA ASP A 35 17.51 12.31 0.23
C ASP A 35 17.04 12.15 1.67
N LYS A 36 15.85 12.64 1.99
CA LYS A 36 15.25 12.47 3.33
C LYS A 36 14.66 11.08 3.57
N PHE A 37 14.54 10.24 2.54
CA PHE A 37 14.05 8.87 2.67
C PHE A 37 15.19 7.86 2.68
N ASN A 38 14.90 6.65 3.14
CA ASN A 38 15.88 5.58 3.09
C ASN A 38 16.08 5.07 1.65
N LYS A 39 17.34 5.02 1.21
CA LYS A 39 17.72 4.61 -0.15
C LYS A 39 17.58 3.11 -0.41
N ASN A 40 17.42 2.27 0.61
CA ASN A 40 17.21 0.84 0.41
C ASN A 40 15.72 0.47 0.25
N LEU A 41 14.82 1.44 0.12
CA LEU A 41 13.44 1.19 -0.29
C LEU A 41 13.40 0.64 -1.72
N ASP A 42 12.65 -0.44 -1.95
CA ASP A 42 12.45 -1.01 -3.28
C ASP A 42 11.09 -0.57 -3.85
N LEU A 43 11.12 0.39 -4.76
CA LEU A 43 9.90 0.90 -5.42
C LEU A 43 9.30 -0.10 -6.42
N ASP A 44 10.00 -1.18 -6.78
CA ASP A 44 9.52 -2.24 -7.66
C ASP A 44 8.82 -3.37 -6.93
N GLN A 45 8.91 -3.38 -5.60
CA GLN A 45 8.26 -4.37 -4.78
C GLN A 45 6.84 -3.96 -4.35
N ILE A 46 5.95 -4.94 -4.33
CA ILE A 46 4.64 -4.83 -3.66
C ILE A 46 4.80 -5.34 -2.24
N TYR A 47 4.54 -4.49 -1.25
CA TYR A 47 4.61 -4.83 0.17
C TYR A 47 3.28 -5.39 0.65
N ILE A 48 3.30 -6.55 1.29
CA ILE A 48 2.10 -7.29 1.70
C ILE A 48 2.02 -7.30 3.21
N TYR A 49 0.94 -6.74 3.74
CA TYR A 49 0.62 -6.72 5.15
C TYR A 49 -0.45 -7.76 5.43
N ASN A 50 -0.14 -8.72 6.30
CA ASN A 50 -1.13 -9.65 6.82
C ASN A 50 -1.90 -8.99 7.96
N VAL A 51 -3.23 -9.02 7.89
CA VAL A 51 -4.12 -8.35 8.85
C VAL A 51 -4.64 -9.37 9.85
N THR A 52 -4.30 -9.20 11.13
CA THR A 52 -4.73 -10.10 12.22
C THR A 52 -5.97 -9.57 12.94
N ALA A 53 -6.15 -8.25 12.96
CA ALA A 53 -7.37 -7.61 13.43
C ALA A 53 -7.78 -6.48 12.49
N PHE A 54 -9.04 -6.46 12.11
CA PHE A 54 -9.69 -5.32 11.47
C PHE A 54 -11.14 -5.30 11.96
N ASN A 55 -11.45 -4.36 12.85
CA ASN A 55 -12.80 -4.22 13.39
C ASN A 55 -13.31 -2.83 13.10
N THR A 56 -14.51 -2.76 12.54
CA THR A 56 -15.27 -1.55 12.28
C THR A 56 -16.74 -1.90 12.40
N THR A 57 -17.59 -1.04 12.99
CA THR A 57 -19.06 -1.32 12.99
C THR A 57 -19.71 -1.14 11.62
N LYS A 58 -19.02 -0.48 10.69
CA LYS A 58 -19.42 -0.23 9.30
C LYS A 58 -18.16 -0.24 8.43
N PRO A 59 -18.24 -0.55 7.12
CA PRO A 59 -17.10 -0.39 6.22
C PRO A 59 -16.41 0.96 6.45
N LEU A 60 -15.07 0.95 6.49
CA LEU A 60 -14.27 2.16 6.72
C LEU A 60 -14.43 3.08 5.52
N GLU A 61 -15.04 4.25 5.72
CA GLU A 61 -15.13 5.27 4.68
C GLU A 61 -13.75 5.90 4.47
N TRP A 62 -13.29 5.92 3.22
CA TRP A 62 -11.99 6.46 2.87
C TRP A 62 -12.11 7.94 2.50
N ALA A 63 -11.65 8.81 3.39
CA ALA A 63 -11.60 10.24 3.19
C ALA A 63 -10.41 10.64 2.31
N ASP A 64 -10.65 11.58 1.40
CA ASP A 64 -9.58 12.30 0.71
C ASP A 64 -8.95 13.33 1.67
N VAL A 65 -7.67 13.68 1.47
CA VAL A 65 -7.00 14.75 2.22
C VAL A 65 -7.60 16.12 1.92
N ASN A 66 -8.24 16.28 0.76
CA ASN A 66 -9.14 17.39 0.47
C ASN A 66 -10.49 17.13 1.17
N TRP A 67 -10.66 17.72 2.36
CA TRP A 67 -11.86 17.60 3.19
C TRP A 67 -13.17 18.09 2.53
N PHE A 68 -13.07 18.80 1.40
CA PHE A 68 -14.23 19.23 0.61
C PHE A 68 -14.53 18.30 -0.57
N ALA A 69 -13.64 17.36 -0.89
CA ALA A 69 -13.85 16.35 -1.91
C ALA A 69 -14.79 15.24 -1.39
N PRO A 70 -15.56 14.60 -2.28
CA PRO A 70 -16.30 13.40 -1.91
C PRO A 70 -15.33 12.29 -1.46
N THR A 71 -15.82 11.40 -0.60
CA THR A 71 -15.04 10.25 -0.13
C THR A 71 -14.71 9.31 -1.30
N LYS A 72 -13.55 8.64 -1.23
CA LYS A 72 -13.07 7.73 -2.29
C LYS A 72 -13.76 6.36 -2.26
N GLY A 73 -14.76 6.20 -1.40
CA GLY A 73 -15.55 4.99 -1.21
C GLY A 73 -15.31 4.35 0.14
N PHE A 74 -15.55 3.05 0.21
CA PHE A 74 -15.44 2.28 1.44
C PHE A 74 -14.44 1.14 1.27
N VAL A 75 -13.68 0.87 2.32
CA VAL A 75 -12.77 -0.26 2.41
C VAL A 75 -13.20 -1.17 3.55
N ASN A 76 -13.00 -2.47 3.36
CA ASN A 76 -13.23 -3.46 4.40
C ASN A 76 -12.21 -4.59 4.25
N ILE A 77 -11.77 -5.12 5.38
CA ILE A 77 -10.88 -6.28 5.48
C ILE A 77 -11.42 -7.17 6.58
N THR A 78 -11.11 -8.46 6.51
CA THR A 78 -11.39 -9.41 7.59
C THR A 78 -10.07 -9.95 8.16
N PRO A 79 -10.04 -10.40 9.43
CA PRO A 79 -8.89 -11.13 9.96
C PRO A 79 -8.42 -12.26 9.04
N GLY A 80 -7.11 -12.34 8.82
CA GLY A 80 -6.45 -13.20 7.82
C GLY A 80 -6.47 -12.65 6.39
N GLY A 81 -7.05 -11.46 6.18
CA GLY A 81 -6.96 -10.70 4.93
C GLY A 81 -5.61 -10.01 4.76
N GLN A 82 -5.47 -9.24 3.69
CA GLN A 82 -4.22 -8.57 3.34
C GLN A 82 -4.45 -7.12 2.90
N ILE A 83 -3.45 -6.28 3.17
CA ILE A 83 -3.29 -4.97 2.51
C ILE A 83 -2.04 -5.06 1.66
N LYS A 84 -2.14 -4.78 0.36
CA LYS A 84 -0.98 -4.68 -0.52
C LYS A 84 -0.71 -3.22 -0.85
N VAL A 85 0.53 -2.80 -0.65
CA VAL A 85 1.00 -1.44 -0.90
C VAL A 85 2.02 -1.48 -2.04
N ASN A 86 1.75 -0.72 -3.09
CA ASN A 86 2.65 -0.57 -4.22
C ASN A 86 3.01 0.92 -4.37
N PHE A 87 4.23 1.30 -4.00
CA PHE A 87 4.67 2.68 -4.11
C PHE A 87 4.81 3.08 -5.58
N THR A 88 4.19 4.21 -5.95
CA THR A 88 4.17 4.74 -7.32
C THR A 88 5.14 5.90 -7.51
N GLY A 89 5.79 6.36 -6.43
CA GLY A 89 6.82 7.39 -6.45
C GLY A 89 6.66 8.41 -5.32
N PHE A 90 7.35 9.54 -5.45
CA PHE A 90 7.35 10.66 -4.52
C PHE A 90 6.91 11.92 -5.25
N TYR A 91 5.86 12.57 -4.76
CA TYR A 91 5.27 13.76 -5.39
C TYR A 91 5.10 14.88 -4.38
N GLU A 92 4.68 16.05 -4.85
CA GLU A 92 4.30 17.14 -3.96
C GLU A 92 3.14 16.71 -3.06
N LYS A 93 3.21 17.10 -1.79
CA LYS A 93 2.14 16.94 -0.82
C LYS A 93 0.90 17.71 -1.27
N ASP A 94 -0.28 17.14 -1.05
CA ASP A 94 -1.53 17.84 -1.33
C ASP A 94 -1.60 19.12 -0.47
N PRO A 95 -1.89 20.30 -1.04
CA PRO A 95 -2.00 21.54 -0.27
C PRO A 95 -3.04 21.50 0.85
N ASN A 96 -4.02 20.58 0.79
CA ASN A 96 -5.03 20.38 1.82
C ASN A 96 -4.60 19.41 2.93
N ASP A 97 -3.45 18.73 2.82
CA ASP A 97 -2.88 17.88 3.87
C ASP A 97 -2.12 18.71 4.94
N PHE A 98 -2.68 19.85 5.35
CA PHE A 98 -2.03 20.82 6.25
C PHE A 98 -1.94 20.35 7.71
N PHE A 99 -2.62 19.25 8.07
CA PHE A 99 -2.54 18.61 9.39
C PHE A 99 -1.49 17.51 9.46
N ASN A 100 -0.74 17.26 8.40
CA ASN A 100 0.39 16.36 8.41
C ASN A 100 1.68 17.18 8.57
N LEU A 101 2.56 16.83 9.51
CA LEU A 101 3.82 17.56 9.70
C LEU A 101 4.89 17.21 8.66
N PHE A 102 4.73 16.09 7.95
CA PHE A 102 5.70 15.67 6.96
C PHE A 102 5.47 16.43 5.66
N GLU A 103 6.51 17.14 5.21
CA GLU A 103 6.46 18.00 4.04
C GLU A 103 6.78 17.27 2.73
N SER A 104 6.67 17.97 1.61
CA SER A 104 7.12 17.48 0.31
C SER A 104 8.61 17.10 0.29
N PRO A 105 9.02 16.15 -0.56
CA PRO A 105 8.16 15.24 -1.32
C PRO A 105 7.52 14.17 -0.42
N MET A 106 6.32 13.72 -0.79
CA MET A 106 5.48 12.73 -0.11
C MET A 106 5.42 11.43 -0.93
N PRO A 107 5.53 10.24 -0.33
CA PRO A 107 5.33 8.98 -1.04
C PRO A 107 3.88 8.82 -1.45
N TYR A 108 3.64 8.33 -2.67
CA TYR A 108 2.33 7.92 -3.15
C TYR A 108 2.33 6.42 -3.46
N MET A 109 1.17 5.81 -3.34
CA MET A 109 1.00 4.38 -3.50
C MET A 109 -0.39 4.01 -4.03
N ASN A 110 -0.47 2.83 -4.63
CA ASN A 110 -1.73 2.12 -4.81
C ASN A 110 -1.90 1.14 -3.66
N ILE A 111 -3.12 1.04 -3.11
CA ILE A 111 -3.45 0.17 -1.98
C ILE A 111 -4.56 -0.78 -2.39
N GLU A 112 -4.28 -2.08 -2.33
CA GLU A 112 -5.27 -3.14 -2.55
C GLU A 112 -5.68 -3.75 -1.20
N PHE A 113 -6.99 -3.75 -0.93
CA PHE A 113 -7.61 -4.34 0.24
C PHE A 113 -8.17 -5.72 -0.14
N ILE A 114 -7.71 -6.77 0.56
CA ILE A 114 -8.05 -8.15 0.26
C ILE A 114 -8.70 -8.78 1.48
N GLU A 115 -9.95 -9.20 1.33
CA GLU A 115 -10.68 -9.89 2.38
C GLU A 115 -10.36 -11.38 2.39
N ASN A 116 -10.31 -11.95 3.59
CA ASN A 116 -10.38 -13.38 3.78
C ASN A 116 -11.85 -13.80 3.95
N ARG A 117 -12.41 -14.46 2.94
CA ARG A 117 -13.75 -15.07 3.00
C ARG A 117 -13.60 -16.57 3.03
N SER A 118 -13.73 -17.16 4.21
CA SER A 118 -13.65 -18.61 4.40
C SER A 118 -12.33 -19.23 3.90
N ASN A 119 -11.20 -18.60 4.24
CA ASN A 119 -9.83 -18.98 3.83
C ASN A 119 -9.52 -18.75 2.35
N ILE A 120 -10.34 -17.98 1.64
CA ILE A 120 -10.09 -17.53 0.28
C ILE A 120 -9.85 -16.03 0.29
N LEU A 121 -8.70 -15.62 -0.24
CA LEU A 121 -8.34 -14.22 -0.41
C LEU A 121 -9.03 -13.65 -1.66
N LEU A 122 -9.86 -12.63 -1.45
CA LEU A 122 -10.62 -11.96 -2.51
C LEU A 122 -10.38 -10.45 -2.44
N THR A 123 -9.96 -9.87 -3.56
CA THR A 123 -9.83 -8.42 -3.70
C THR A 123 -11.18 -7.76 -3.45
N ASN A 124 -11.20 -6.80 -2.53
CA ASN A 124 -12.37 -6.00 -2.20
C ASN A 124 -12.32 -4.65 -2.91
N THR A 125 -11.38 -3.80 -2.50
CA THR A 125 -11.24 -2.43 -3.02
C THR A 125 -9.79 -2.16 -3.39
N THR A 126 -9.57 -1.41 -4.47
CA THR A 126 -8.26 -0.85 -4.81
C THR A 126 -8.36 0.66 -4.84
N LEU A 127 -7.50 1.33 -4.07
CA LEU A 127 -7.35 2.77 -4.07
C LEU A 127 -6.08 3.12 -4.83
N LEU A 128 -6.18 4.10 -5.73
CA LEU A 128 -5.09 4.52 -6.59
C LEU A 128 -4.59 5.89 -6.17
N ASN A 129 -3.28 6.10 -6.30
CA ASN A 129 -2.62 7.38 -6.04
C ASN A 129 -2.96 7.98 -4.67
N VAL A 130 -2.83 7.14 -3.64
CA VAL A 130 -3.01 7.51 -2.24
C VAL A 130 -1.69 8.04 -1.70
N SER A 131 -1.69 9.22 -1.10
CA SER A 131 -0.48 9.73 -0.43
C SER A 131 -0.23 8.98 0.88
N ASN A 132 1.02 8.92 1.33
CA ASN A 132 1.35 8.27 2.61
C ASN A 132 0.63 8.94 3.79
N GLY A 133 0.44 10.27 3.73
CA GLY A 133 -0.34 11.03 4.71
C GLY A 133 -1.83 10.64 4.71
N GLU A 134 -2.43 10.49 3.53
CA GLU A 134 -3.82 10.05 3.38
C GLU A 134 -4.04 8.64 3.94
N ALA A 135 -3.12 7.71 3.63
CA ALA A 135 -3.14 6.36 4.18
C ALA A 135 -2.99 6.37 5.71
N ALA A 136 -2.07 7.20 6.23
CA ALA A 136 -1.86 7.35 7.67
C ALA A 136 -3.08 7.90 8.40
N LEU A 137 -3.79 8.86 7.80
CA LEU A 137 -5.02 9.41 8.34
C LEU A 137 -6.11 8.34 8.40
N ASN A 138 -6.41 7.68 7.28
CA ASN A 138 -7.53 6.77 7.17
C ASN A 138 -7.35 5.47 7.98
N LEU A 139 -6.11 4.97 8.06
CA LEU A 139 -5.80 3.73 8.77
C LEU A 139 -5.32 3.94 10.21
N LEU A 140 -5.25 5.21 10.67
CA LEU A 140 -4.66 5.62 11.95
C LEU A 140 -3.21 5.14 12.14
N LEU A 141 -2.40 5.23 11.08
CA LEU A 141 -0.96 4.90 11.11
C LEU A 141 -0.15 6.14 11.52
N GLY A 142 -0.41 6.60 12.74
CA GLY A 142 0.11 7.86 13.25
C GLY A 142 -0.91 8.55 14.15
N TYR A 143 -0.56 9.73 14.62
CA TYR A 143 -1.30 10.47 15.64
C TYR A 143 -1.04 11.96 15.51
N ASN A 144 -1.98 12.79 15.96
CA ASN A 144 -1.90 14.25 15.83
C ASN A 144 -1.44 14.65 14.43
N GLN A 145 -0.35 15.41 14.30
CA GLN A 145 0.22 15.76 13.00
C GLN A 145 1.27 14.76 12.48
N PHE A 146 1.70 13.80 13.31
CA PHE A 146 2.69 12.77 12.96
C PHE A 146 2.03 11.62 12.19
N LYS A 147 1.77 11.86 10.90
CA LYS A 147 1.11 10.93 9.96
C LYS A 147 2.15 10.05 9.23
N SER A 148 2.74 9.10 9.96
CA SER A 148 3.91 8.34 9.51
C SER A 148 3.61 7.28 8.43
N GLY A 149 2.40 6.73 8.39
CA GLY A 149 1.93 5.92 7.27
C GLY A 149 2.67 4.59 7.08
N PHE A 150 2.78 4.15 5.83
CA PHE A 150 3.50 2.93 5.47
C PHE A 150 5.01 3.15 5.34
N LEU A 151 5.45 4.39 5.13
CA LEU A 151 6.86 4.76 4.98
C LEU A 151 7.19 5.99 5.83
N ILE A 152 8.08 5.85 6.82
CA ILE A 152 8.53 7.00 7.60
C ILE A 152 9.37 7.95 6.72
N PRO A 153 9.00 9.24 6.63
CA PRO A 153 9.58 10.15 5.66
C PRO A 153 10.84 10.88 6.16
N ILE A 154 11.68 10.22 6.99
CA ILE A 154 12.92 10.77 7.55
C ILE A 154 13.94 9.65 7.78
N ASN A 155 15.16 9.81 7.24
CA ASN A 155 16.32 8.96 7.51
C ASN A 155 17.17 9.46 8.70
N ASP A 156 16.97 10.69 9.15
CA ASP A 156 17.44 11.20 10.45
C ASP A 156 16.48 10.79 11.58
N PHE A 157 16.74 9.63 12.19
CA PHE A 157 15.93 9.12 13.30
C PHE A 157 15.98 9.98 14.57
N ASN A 158 16.97 10.87 14.72
CA ASN A 158 17.00 11.80 15.85
C ASN A 158 15.94 12.89 15.65
N ASN A 159 15.90 13.50 14.46
CA ASN A 159 14.87 14.49 14.12
C ASN A 159 13.46 13.86 14.17
N LEU A 160 13.29 12.66 13.60
CA LEU A 160 12.01 11.93 13.65
C LEU A 160 11.51 11.73 15.09
N THR A 161 12.42 11.39 16.00
CA THR A 161 12.09 11.18 17.42
C THR A 161 11.68 12.49 18.09
N GLN A 162 12.35 13.60 17.78
CA GLN A 162 12.00 14.93 18.30
C GLN A 162 10.62 15.36 17.81
N GLU A 163 10.33 15.23 16.51
CA GLU A 163 9.02 15.58 15.93
C GLU A 163 7.89 14.71 16.51
N ALA A 164 8.16 13.42 16.72
CA ALA A 164 7.23 12.49 17.34
C ALA A 164 6.90 12.87 18.79
N TYR A 165 7.89 13.30 19.58
CA TYR A 165 7.67 13.80 20.95
C TYR A 165 7.01 15.17 20.99
N ALA A 166 7.27 16.05 20.02
CA ALA A 166 6.63 17.37 19.91
C ALA A 166 5.11 17.28 19.68
N GLN A 167 4.59 16.09 19.35
CA GLN A 167 3.16 15.85 19.29
C GLN A 167 2.52 15.55 20.66
N ASP A 168 3.30 15.35 21.72
CA ASP A 168 2.84 15.30 23.11
C ASP A 168 2.64 16.73 23.67
N GLU A 169 1.89 17.56 22.93
CA GLU A 169 1.64 18.95 23.33
C GLU A 169 0.16 19.24 23.63
N PRO A 170 -0.17 19.95 24.75
CA PRO A 170 -1.49 20.53 24.98
C PRO A 170 -1.79 21.65 23.96
N PRO A 171 -3.07 22.03 23.71
CA PRO A 171 -4.29 21.69 24.45
C PRO A 171 -5.19 20.63 23.79
N TRP A 172 -4.85 20.12 22.60
CA TRP A 172 -5.69 19.18 21.86
C TRP A 172 -4.99 17.83 21.72
N MET A 173 -5.68 16.75 22.11
CA MET A 173 -5.19 15.37 22.00
C MET A 173 -3.89 15.07 22.78
N ASN A 174 -3.79 15.59 24.00
CA ASN A 174 -2.73 15.23 24.96
C ASN A 174 -2.57 13.71 25.05
N ALA A 175 -1.33 13.23 24.97
CA ALA A 175 -1.04 11.81 24.83
C ALA A 175 0.25 11.43 25.56
N THR A 176 0.57 10.15 25.64
CA THR A 176 1.90 9.72 26.02
C THR A 176 2.54 9.14 24.77
N VAL A 177 3.69 9.69 24.38
CA VAL A 177 4.51 9.14 23.30
C VAL A 177 5.69 8.40 23.92
N THR A 178 5.91 7.15 23.53
CA THR A 178 7.10 6.36 23.89
C THR A 178 7.80 5.90 22.63
N ILE A 179 9.11 6.13 22.57
CA ILE A 179 9.92 5.76 21.41
C ILE A 179 11.03 4.83 21.87
N LEU A 180 11.13 3.67 21.22
CA LEU A 180 12.18 2.69 21.47
C LEU A 180 12.94 2.45 20.16
N GLN A 181 14.23 2.72 20.17
CA GLN A 181 15.10 2.47 19.03
C GLN A 181 16.01 1.27 19.28
N THR A 182 16.19 0.46 18.25
CA THR A 182 17.25 -0.54 18.15
C THR A 182 18.16 -0.19 16.97
N SER A 183 19.13 -1.06 16.65
CA SER A 183 19.95 -0.87 15.45
C SER A 183 19.18 -1.12 14.15
N GLN A 184 18.13 -1.95 14.18
CA GLN A 184 17.33 -2.31 12.99
C GLN A 184 15.95 -1.64 12.95
N SER A 185 15.39 -1.22 14.09
CA SER A 185 14.00 -0.76 14.15
C SER A 185 13.80 0.48 15.02
N ILE A 186 12.72 1.20 14.75
CA ILE A 186 12.16 2.22 15.63
C ILE A 186 10.71 1.86 15.93
N THR A 187 10.37 1.81 17.21
CA THR A 187 9.00 1.64 17.70
C THR A 187 8.51 2.98 18.21
N ILE A 188 7.32 3.38 17.78
CA ILE A 188 6.62 4.59 18.24
C ILE A 188 5.27 4.12 18.80
N ASP A 189 5.06 4.38 20.08
CA ASP A 189 3.85 4.05 20.82
C ASP A 189 3.19 5.35 21.28
N PHE A 190 1.92 5.54 20.91
CA PHE A 190 1.11 6.70 21.22
C PHE A 190 -0.14 6.25 21.96
N LYS A 191 -0.40 6.88 23.10
CA LYS A 191 -1.61 6.66 23.89
C LYS A 191 -2.26 7.98 24.28
N GLN A 192 -3.40 8.28 23.69
CA GLN A 192 -4.16 9.49 24.00
C GLN A 192 -4.69 9.45 25.44
N LYS A 193 -4.49 10.54 26.19
CA LYS A 193 -4.89 10.66 27.62
C LYS A 193 -6.36 11.06 27.80
N THR A 194 -7.08 11.42 26.73
CA THR A 194 -8.48 11.85 26.76
C THR A 194 -9.47 10.69 26.62
N SER A 195 -10.77 10.94 26.77
CA SER A 195 -11.85 9.93 26.70
C SER A 195 -11.97 9.23 25.34
N SER A 196 -11.41 9.80 24.27
CA SER A 196 -11.41 9.25 22.91
C SER A 196 -10.31 8.19 22.66
N GLN A 197 -9.37 8.04 23.61
CA GLN A 197 -8.36 6.96 23.75
C GLN A 197 -7.88 6.30 22.44
N GLN A 198 -7.35 7.09 21.49
CA GLN A 198 -6.55 6.46 20.44
C GLN A 198 -5.31 5.82 21.07
N GLU A 199 -5.07 4.55 20.75
CA GLU A 199 -3.83 3.84 21.07
C GLU A 199 -3.23 3.35 19.75
N THR A 200 -1.98 3.69 19.47
CA THR A 200 -1.32 3.36 18.21
C THR A 200 0.13 3.00 18.47
N LYS A 201 0.52 1.79 18.09
CA LYS A 201 1.90 1.34 18.10
C LYS A 201 2.32 1.03 16.67
N CYS A 202 3.34 1.72 16.17
CA CYS A 202 3.95 1.46 14.88
C CYS A 202 5.42 1.05 15.06
N ILE A 203 5.87 0.04 14.33
CA ILE A 203 7.27 -0.39 14.29
C ILE A 203 7.74 -0.25 12.85
N TYR A 204 8.82 0.48 12.65
CA TYR A 204 9.43 0.70 11.34
C TYR A 204 10.82 0.07 11.25
N ASP A 205 11.17 -0.42 10.06
CA ASP A 205 12.52 -0.85 9.71
C ASP A 205 13.39 0.38 9.44
N LYS A 206 14.53 0.49 10.13
CA LYS A 206 15.45 1.63 9.95
C LYS A 206 16.18 1.57 8.61
N ASN A 207 16.31 0.38 8.02
CA ASN A 207 17.05 0.17 6.78
C ASN A 207 16.26 0.52 5.52
N SER A 208 14.92 0.48 5.53
CA SER A 208 14.05 0.81 4.40
C SER A 208 13.08 1.93 4.71
N GLY A 209 12.84 2.22 5.98
CA GLY A 209 11.79 3.13 6.45
C GLY A 209 10.39 2.52 6.43
N LEU A 210 10.23 1.25 6.06
CA LEU A 210 8.92 0.61 5.92
C LEU A 210 8.30 0.30 7.28
N LEU A 211 6.97 0.45 7.36
CA LEU A 211 6.18 -0.06 8.46
C LEU A 211 6.27 -1.60 8.47
N ILE A 212 6.79 -2.17 9.56
CA ILE A 212 6.87 -3.61 9.79
C ILE A 212 5.61 -4.11 10.47
N TYR A 213 5.14 -3.38 11.48
CA TYR A 213 4.02 -3.78 12.32
C TYR A 213 3.26 -2.54 12.76
N THR A 214 1.94 -2.66 12.81
CA THR A 214 1.11 -1.69 13.53
C THR A 214 0.04 -2.41 14.33
N ASN A 215 -0.34 -1.80 15.44
CA ASN A 215 -1.53 -2.13 16.20
C ASN A 215 -2.14 -0.82 16.68
N THR A 216 -3.34 -0.52 16.20
CA THR A 216 -4.03 0.72 16.49
C THR A 216 -5.49 0.48 16.84
N SER A 217 -6.02 1.33 17.72
CA SER A 217 -7.43 1.35 18.09
C SER A 217 -7.91 2.77 18.34
N PHE A 218 -9.18 3.04 18.00
CA PHE A 218 -9.86 4.28 18.29
C PHE A 218 -11.37 4.05 18.32
N GLY A 219 -12.01 4.24 19.48
CA GLY A 219 -13.42 3.90 19.66
C GLY A 219 -13.68 2.42 19.36
N ASN A 220 -14.41 2.13 18.29
CA ASN A 220 -14.74 0.79 17.83
C ASN A 220 -13.85 0.30 16.67
N TYR A 221 -12.95 1.15 16.17
CA TYR A 221 -12.00 0.80 15.13
C TYR A 221 -10.80 0.10 15.74
N THR A 222 -10.39 -1.02 15.14
CA THR A 222 -9.07 -1.63 15.39
C THR A 222 -8.43 -2.07 14.08
N LEU A 223 -7.11 -1.94 14.02
CA LEU A 223 -6.27 -2.49 12.96
C LEU A 223 -5.00 -3.06 13.58
N GLU A 224 -4.72 -4.32 13.31
CA GLU A 224 -3.43 -4.94 13.58
C GLU A 224 -2.95 -5.62 12.31
N MET A 225 -1.73 -5.29 11.87
CA MET A 225 -1.15 -5.87 10.67
C MET A 225 0.37 -5.94 10.75
N THR A 226 0.93 -6.90 10.03
CA THR A 226 2.38 -7.14 9.95
C THR A 226 2.81 -7.31 8.49
N LEU A 227 3.91 -6.66 8.10
CA LEU A 227 4.56 -6.84 6.81
C LEU A 227 5.18 -8.25 6.74
N ILE A 228 4.80 -9.04 5.74
CA ILE A 228 5.20 -10.46 5.64
C ILE A 228 6.25 -10.75 4.56
N ASN A 229 6.63 -9.75 3.76
CA ASN A 229 7.58 -9.91 2.66
C ASN A 229 8.65 -8.82 2.66
N LEU A 230 9.19 -8.47 3.84
CA LEU A 230 10.36 -7.60 3.94
C LEU A 230 11.47 -8.11 2.99
N PRO A 231 12.11 -7.23 2.20
CA PRO A 231 13.28 -7.61 1.43
C PRO A 231 14.33 -8.18 2.39
N SER A 232 14.83 -9.39 2.12
CA SER A 232 15.99 -9.92 2.82
C SER A 232 17.21 -9.09 2.41
N PHE A 233 17.55 -8.07 3.18
CA PHE A 233 18.81 -7.35 3.01
C PHE A 233 19.98 -8.32 3.22
N PRO A 234 21.10 -8.16 2.48
CA PRO A 234 21.92 -9.27 2.01
C PRO A 234 22.51 -10.08 3.18
N GLY A 235 22.05 -11.32 3.28
CA GLY A 235 22.52 -12.32 4.22
C GLY A 235 22.26 -13.74 3.74
N GLU A 236 21.21 -13.99 2.95
CA GLU A 236 20.95 -15.31 2.38
C GLU A 236 20.51 -15.26 0.91
N PRO A 237 21.01 -16.19 0.07
CA PRO A 237 20.66 -16.24 -1.34
C PRO A 237 19.18 -16.59 -1.52
N SER A 238 18.46 -15.73 -2.23
CA SER A 238 17.07 -16.00 -2.63
C SER A 238 17.01 -17.13 -3.66
N ILE A 239 16.09 -18.07 -3.43
CA ILE A 239 15.79 -19.16 -4.37
C ILE A 239 14.87 -18.60 -5.48
N PRO A 240 15.18 -18.83 -6.77
CA PRO A 240 14.40 -18.26 -7.87
C PRO A 240 12.99 -18.86 -7.99
N SER A 241 12.05 -18.02 -8.42
CA SER A 241 10.62 -18.31 -8.61
C SER A 241 10.36 -19.29 -9.77
N PHE A 242 10.21 -20.57 -9.43
CA PHE A 242 9.99 -21.66 -10.40
C PHE A 242 8.57 -21.71 -11.01
N GLN A 243 7.61 -20.90 -10.53
CA GLN A 243 6.20 -21.05 -10.91
C GLN A 243 5.76 -20.22 -12.13
N ILE A 244 6.50 -19.18 -12.52
CA ILE A 244 6.12 -18.34 -13.67
C ILE A 244 6.46 -19.03 -15.00
N TYR A 245 7.55 -19.81 -15.07
CA TYR A 245 7.97 -20.50 -16.29
C TYR A 245 7.03 -21.65 -16.71
N ILE A 246 6.37 -22.30 -15.76
CA ILE A 246 5.40 -23.39 -16.04
C ILE A 246 4.12 -22.82 -16.69
N LEU A 247 3.68 -21.63 -16.27
CA LEU A 247 2.52 -20.97 -16.86
C LEU A 247 2.82 -20.50 -18.30
N TYR A 248 4.01 -19.94 -18.56
CA TYR A 248 4.40 -19.57 -19.92
C TYR A 248 4.60 -20.78 -20.84
N GLY A 249 5.15 -21.89 -20.32
CA GLY A 249 5.30 -23.13 -21.07
C GLY A 249 3.96 -23.74 -21.50
N THR A 250 2.98 -23.76 -20.60
CA THR A 250 1.63 -24.29 -20.90
C THR A 250 0.87 -23.44 -21.92
N ILE A 251 1.01 -22.11 -21.88
CA ILE A 251 0.42 -21.20 -22.88
C ILE A 251 1.07 -21.39 -24.27
N MET A 252 2.39 -21.57 -24.32
CA MET A 252 3.09 -21.80 -25.58
C MET A 252 2.71 -23.14 -26.23
N ILE A 253 2.64 -24.22 -25.43
CA ILE A 253 2.29 -25.56 -25.94
C ILE A 253 0.84 -25.58 -26.44
N THR A 254 -0.10 -25.00 -25.70
CA THR A 254 -1.52 -24.93 -26.12
C THR A 254 -1.70 -24.13 -27.41
N SER A 255 -0.95 -23.03 -27.56
CA SER A 255 -0.96 -22.21 -28.78
C SER A 255 -0.45 -22.97 -30.01
N ILE A 256 0.64 -23.74 -29.87
CA ILE A 256 1.21 -24.55 -30.95
C ILE A 256 0.25 -25.68 -31.38
N ILE A 257 -0.40 -26.35 -30.42
CA ILE A 257 -1.38 -27.42 -30.70
C ILE A 257 -2.59 -26.87 -31.46
N LEU A 258 -3.08 -25.68 -31.08
CA LEU A 258 -4.18 -25.03 -31.79
C LEU A 258 -3.79 -24.70 -33.24
N ILE A 259 -2.64 -24.06 -33.46
CA ILE A 259 -2.17 -23.67 -34.81
C ILE A 259 -2.01 -24.90 -35.73
N THR A 260 -1.45 -26.00 -35.21
CA THR A 260 -1.22 -27.22 -36.00
C THR A 260 -2.53 -27.96 -36.34
N LYS A 261 -3.51 -28.00 -35.43
CA LYS A 261 -4.84 -28.57 -35.74
C LYS A 261 -5.61 -27.77 -36.79
N PHE A 262 -5.47 -26.45 -36.82
CA PHE A 262 -6.12 -25.62 -37.83
C PHE A 262 -5.49 -25.76 -39.23
N LYS A 263 -4.18 -25.99 -39.32
CA LYS A 263 -3.52 -26.26 -40.62
C LYS A 263 -3.94 -27.59 -41.26
N LYS A 264 -4.27 -28.62 -40.47
CA LYS A 264 -4.71 -29.94 -40.98
C LYS A 264 -6.16 -30.01 -41.45
N LYS A 265 -6.98 -28.98 -41.17
CA LYS A 265 -8.39 -28.91 -41.58
C LYS A 265 -8.62 -28.08 -42.85
N LYS A 266 -7.55 -27.65 -43.51
CA LYS A 266 -7.54 -27.14 -44.89
C LYS A 266 -6.86 -28.16 -45.78
#